data_AF-A0A6B3LT73-F1
#
_entry.id   AF-A0A6B3LT73-F1
#
_cell.length_a   1.000
_cell.length_b   1.000
_cell.length_c   1.000
_cell.angle_alpha   90.00
_cell.angle_beta   90.00
_cell.angle_gamma   90.00
#
_symmetry.space_group_name_H-M   'P 1'
#
loop_
_entity.id
_entity.type
_entity.pdbx_description
1 polymer ?
#
loop_
_entity_poly.entity_id
_entity_poly.type
_entity_poly.pdbx_seq_one_letter_code
_entity_poly.pdbx_strand_id
1 'polypeptide(L)'
;MTRKADNKAKAWAKTGVLISWTTFWLFLLLSSGILLWTGICFYLFNKKVSLWKYVLLSAWVFVPSCSFVTGSFNYFTGSATLKGVGSPQLYHGTDRETRAAVTTSGCIAVGCEPFVNKGNNVAVALWTTLFSYQRGAYAGVYPTEAEAKKLLQTADTISVTRAGNFFRFHAGDQEAKLDSLDLSAFYYEAAPIDKVIGKVLNEECFLFRPTVTSPEFDKIGIFLLDIKLRRVLAHYAAY
;
A
#
# COMPACT_ATOMS: atom_id res chain seq x y z
N MET A 1 37.80 -32.87 -21.06
CA MET A 1 36.32 -32.96 -21.17
C MET A 1 35.56 -31.69 -20.72
N THR A 2 36.22 -30.60 -20.34
CA THR A 2 35.59 -29.46 -19.62
C THR A 2 34.92 -28.41 -20.51
N ARG A 3 35.41 -28.15 -21.73
CA ARG A 3 34.94 -27.02 -22.57
C ARG A 3 33.56 -27.24 -23.22
N LYS A 4 33.27 -28.48 -23.65
CA LYS A 4 31.99 -28.82 -24.32
C LYS A 4 30.82 -28.85 -23.33
N ALA A 5 31.07 -29.31 -22.10
CA ALA A 5 30.09 -29.28 -21.02
C ALA A 5 29.72 -27.86 -20.58
N ASP A 6 30.71 -26.96 -20.53
CA ASP A 6 30.51 -25.55 -20.20
C ASP A 6 29.68 -24.81 -21.27
N ASN A 7 29.95 -25.05 -22.56
CA ASN A 7 29.15 -24.47 -23.66
C ASN A 7 27.69 -24.92 -23.62
N LYS A 8 27.43 -26.20 -23.33
CA LYS A 8 26.07 -26.73 -23.21
C LYS A 8 25.34 -26.11 -22.02
N ALA A 9 26.00 -25.95 -20.87
CA ALA A 9 25.40 -25.34 -19.69
C ALA A 9 25.08 -23.84 -19.91
N LYS A 10 25.97 -23.09 -20.58
CA LYS A 10 25.71 -21.70 -20.98
C LYS A 10 24.50 -21.57 -21.91
N ALA A 11 24.33 -22.50 -22.85
CA ALA A 11 23.14 -22.54 -23.71
C ALA A 11 21.86 -22.74 -22.90
N TRP A 12 21.83 -23.72 -21.98
CA TRP A 12 20.70 -23.95 -21.08
C TRP A 12 20.39 -22.75 -20.19
N ALA A 13 21.41 -22.06 -19.68
CA ALA A 13 21.23 -20.85 -18.88
C ALA A 13 20.54 -19.72 -19.68
N LYS A 14 20.98 -19.48 -20.93
CA LYS A 14 20.33 -18.52 -21.83
C LYS A 14 18.88 -18.90 -22.12
N THR A 15 18.62 -20.18 -22.39
CA THR A 15 17.26 -20.69 -22.59
C THR A 15 16.40 -20.47 -21.35
N GLY A 16 16.93 -20.72 -20.15
CA GLY A 16 16.22 -20.48 -18.89
C GLY A 16 15.86 -19.00 -18.68
N VAL A 17 16.76 -18.07 -19.04
CA VAL A 17 16.47 -16.63 -19.02
C VAL A 17 15.35 -16.31 -20.01
N LEU A 18 15.45 -16.77 -21.26
CA LEU A 18 14.41 -16.52 -22.28
C LEU A 18 13.05 -17.06 -21.82
N ILE A 19 13.01 -18.29 -21.30
CA ILE A 19 11.78 -18.87 -20.78
C ILE A 19 11.23 -18.04 -19.63
N SER A 20 12.07 -17.58 -18.68
CA SER A 20 11.60 -16.75 -17.57
C SER A 20 10.91 -15.48 -18.05
N TRP A 21 11.43 -14.83 -19.08
CA TRP A 21 10.81 -13.63 -19.65
C TRP A 21 9.53 -13.98 -20.39
N THR A 22 9.54 -15.01 -21.23
CA THR A 22 8.36 -15.44 -21.98
C THR A 22 7.20 -15.85 -21.06
N THR A 23 7.47 -16.57 -19.97
CA THR A 23 6.43 -16.97 -19.00
C THR A 23 5.97 -15.82 -18.13
N PHE A 24 6.84 -14.85 -17.86
CA PHE A 24 6.45 -13.60 -17.21
C PHE A 24 5.50 -12.78 -18.08
N TRP A 25 5.73 -12.71 -19.40
CA TRP A 25 4.82 -12.05 -20.35
C TRP A 25 3.52 -12.84 -20.58
N LEU A 26 3.60 -14.17 -20.64
CA LEU A 26 2.46 -15.06 -20.89
C LEU A 26 1.87 -15.56 -19.58
N PHE A 27 1.09 -14.69 -18.93
CA PHE A 27 0.51 -14.87 -17.59
C PHE A 27 -0.03 -16.28 -17.28
N LEU A 28 -0.75 -16.91 -18.20
CA LEU A 28 -1.34 -18.26 -18.04
C LEU A 28 -0.30 -19.37 -17.77
N LEU A 29 0.98 -19.11 -18.07
CA LEU A 29 2.09 -20.06 -17.91
C LEU A 29 2.95 -19.79 -16.67
N LEU A 30 2.51 -18.93 -15.73
CA LEU A 30 3.35 -18.54 -14.59
C LEU A 30 3.80 -19.75 -13.74
N SER A 31 2.87 -20.66 -13.41
CA SER A 31 3.15 -21.82 -12.54
C SER A 31 4.02 -22.87 -13.23
N SER A 32 3.82 -23.13 -14.52
CA SER A 32 4.67 -24.05 -15.28
C SER A 32 6.03 -23.43 -15.57
N GLY A 33 6.06 -22.13 -15.84
CA GLY A 33 7.26 -21.34 -16.08
C GLY A 33 8.19 -21.27 -14.88
N ILE A 34 7.64 -21.05 -13.67
CA ILE A 34 8.45 -21.03 -12.45
C ILE A 34 9.04 -22.41 -12.17
N LEU A 35 8.26 -23.49 -12.27
CA LEU A 35 8.76 -24.86 -12.07
C LEU A 35 9.90 -25.20 -13.03
N LEU A 36 9.74 -24.87 -14.31
CA LEU A 36 10.76 -25.15 -15.31
C LEU A 36 12.01 -24.28 -15.09
N TRP A 37 11.85 -23.01 -14.72
CA TRP A 37 12.97 -22.15 -14.35
C TRP A 37 13.73 -22.69 -13.13
N THR A 38 13.03 -23.15 -12.08
CA THR A 38 13.64 -23.75 -10.89
C THR A 38 14.39 -25.04 -11.24
N GLY A 39 13.82 -25.88 -12.11
CA GLY A 39 14.47 -27.09 -12.61
C GLY A 39 15.76 -26.79 -13.38
N ILE A 40 15.75 -25.76 -14.23
CA ILE A 40 16.96 -25.28 -14.92
C ILE A 40 17.99 -24.77 -13.90
N CYS A 41 17.58 -24.00 -12.90
CA CYS A 41 18.47 -23.52 -11.85
C CYS A 41 19.11 -24.68 -11.07
N PHE A 42 18.34 -25.70 -10.69
CA PHE A 42 18.83 -26.89 -9.98
C PHE A 42 19.80 -27.71 -10.84
N TYR A 43 19.45 -27.96 -12.12
CA TYR A 43 20.34 -28.62 -13.07
C TYR A 43 21.69 -27.90 -13.19
N LEU A 44 21.64 -26.57 -13.32
CA LEU A 44 22.84 -25.77 -13.50
C LEU A 44 23.67 -25.67 -12.20
N PHE A 45 23.02 -25.57 -11.03
CA PHE A 45 23.68 -25.61 -9.72
C PHE A 45 24.50 -26.90 -9.53
N ASN A 46 23.91 -28.05 -9.88
CA ASN A 46 24.59 -29.35 -9.84
C ASN A 46 25.79 -29.44 -10.79
N LYS A 47 25.84 -28.61 -11.84
CA LYS A 47 26.97 -28.52 -12.76
C LYS A 47 28.07 -27.55 -12.32
N LYS A 48 27.94 -26.92 -11.14
CA LYS A 48 28.92 -25.95 -10.57
C LYS A 48 29.29 -24.82 -11.54
N VAL A 49 28.37 -24.44 -12.42
CA VAL A 49 28.59 -23.33 -13.36
C VAL A 49 28.42 -22.01 -12.60
N SER A 50 29.20 -20.99 -12.92
CA SER A 50 29.00 -19.64 -12.38
C SER A 50 27.75 -19.02 -13.02
N LEU A 51 26.63 -19.03 -12.28
CA LEU A 51 25.29 -18.77 -12.81
C LEU A 51 24.67 -17.47 -12.36
N TRP A 52 25.33 -16.76 -11.44
CA TRP A 52 24.77 -15.59 -10.78
C TRP A 52 24.29 -14.54 -11.79
N LYS A 53 25.02 -14.33 -12.90
CA LYS A 53 24.62 -13.41 -13.97
C LYS A 53 23.28 -13.79 -14.63
N TYR A 54 23.04 -15.08 -14.86
CA TYR A 54 21.81 -15.56 -15.51
C TYR A 54 20.63 -15.53 -14.54
N VAL A 55 20.88 -15.82 -13.26
CA VAL A 55 19.86 -15.69 -12.21
C VAL A 55 19.45 -14.22 -12.07
N LEU A 56 20.40 -13.29 -12.01
CA LEU A 56 20.11 -11.85 -11.95
C LEU A 56 19.36 -11.32 -13.18
N LEU A 57 19.64 -11.87 -14.37
CA LEU A 57 18.97 -11.48 -15.61
C LEU A 57 17.59 -12.16 -15.82
N SER A 58 17.23 -13.12 -14.97
CA SER A 58 15.91 -13.75 -15.05
C SER A 58 14.82 -12.77 -14.63
N ALA A 59 13.65 -12.83 -15.27
CA ALA A 59 12.53 -11.94 -14.96
C ALA A 59 12.11 -12.04 -13.48
N TRP A 60 12.22 -13.24 -12.90
CA TRP A 60 11.88 -13.54 -11.50
C TRP A 60 12.73 -12.79 -10.47
N VAL A 61 13.96 -12.42 -10.82
CA VAL A 61 14.86 -11.68 -9.93
C VAL A 61 14.96 -10.23 -10.37
N PHE A 62 15.10 -9.99 -11.67
CA PHE A 62 15.27 -8.67 -12.23
C PHE A 62 14.07 -7.77 -11.95
N VAL A 63 12.84 -8.25 -12.19
CA VAL A 63 11.64 -7.40 -12.04
C VAL A 63 11.40 -7.01 -10.56
N PRO A 64 11.40 -7.94 -9.59
CA PRO A 64 11.29 -7.55 -8.17
C PRO A 64 12.43 -6.64 -7.72
N SER A 65 13.65 -6.84 -8.24
CA SER A 65 14.82 -6.00 -7.92
C SER A 65 14.66 -4.57 -8.44
N CYS A 66 14.24 -4.39 -9.69
CA CYS A 66 13.91 -3.06 -10.24
C CYS A 66 12.76 -2.40 -9.46
N SER A 67 11.75 -3.18 -9.07
CA SER A 67 10.65 -2.68 -8.25
C SER A 67 11.11 -2.25 -6.85
N PHE A 68 11.99 -3.03 -6.23
CA PHE A 68 12.62 -2.68 -4.95
C PHE A 68 13.44 -1.39 -5.06
N VAL A 69 14.26 -1.23 -6.11
CA VAL A 69 15.03 0.00 -6.36
C VAL A 69 14.09 1.19 -6.55
N THR A 70 13.00 1.02 -7.28
CA THR A 70 11.99 2.07 -7.48
C THR A 70 11.30 2.46 -6.16
N GLY A 71 10.91 1.47 -5.35
CA GLY A 71 10.33 1.70 -4.02
C GLY A 71 11.31 2.40 -3.09
N SER A 72 12.59 2.04 -3.15
CA SER A 72 13.67 2.69 -2.40
C SER A 72 13.84 4.15 -2.80
N PHE A 73 13.92 4.43 -4.11
CA PHE A 73 14.00 5.78 -4.64
C PHE A 73 12.81 6.63 -4.17
N ASN A 74 11.59 6.11 -4.33
CA ASN A 74 10.38 6.80 -3.91
C ASN A 74 10.33 7.06 -2.40
N TYR A 75 10.86 6.14 -1.59
CA TYR A 75 10.94 6.32 -0.14
C TYR A 75 11.84 7.51 0.21
N PHE A 76 13.03 7.59 -0.38
CA PHE A 76 13.97 8.69 -0.11
C PHE A 76 13.48 10.03 -0.67
N THR A 77 12.65 10.04 -1.71
CA THR A 77 12.01 11.26 -2.22
C THR A 77 10.75 11.66 -1.47
N GLY A 78 10.21 10.82 -0.57
CA GLY A 78 8.99 11.08 0.18
C GLY A 78 7.70 10.83 -0.61
N SER A 79 7.77 10.04 -1.68
CA SER A 79 6.67 9.75 -2.61
C SER A 79 6.35 8.26 -2.69
N ALA A 80 6.82 7.44 -1.74
CA ALA A 80 6.51 6.03 -1.70
C ALA A 80 5.05 5.79 -1.36
N THR A 81 4.49 4.80 -2.06
CA THR A 81 3.18 4.24 -1.78
C THR A 81 3.31 2.72 -1.65
N LEU A 82 2.46 2.13 -0.80
CA LEU A 82 2.24 0.70 -0.83
C LEU A 82 1.29 0.36 -1.96
N LYS A 83 1.58 -0.73 -2.67
CA LYS A 83 0.84 -1.17 -3.85
C LYS A 83 0.14 -2.48 -3.59
N GLY A 84 -1.12 -2.57 -3.96
CA GLY A 84 -1.96 -3.75 -3.80
C GLY A 84 -2.74 -4.09 -5.06
N VAL A 85 -3.43 -5.24 -5.00
CA VAL A 85 -4.39 -5.68 -6.02
C VAL A 85 -5.73 -5.89 -5.33
N GLY A 86 -6.77 -5.23 -5.81
CA GLY A 86 -8.10 -5.31 -5.23
C GLY A 86 -8.92 -4.04 -5.41
N SER A 87 -10.14 -4.04 -4.89
CA SER A 87 -11.03 -2.88 -4.92
C SER A 87 -10.35 -1.66 -4.28
N PRO A 88 -10.53 -0.44 -4.82
CA PRO A 88 -10.16 0.81 -4.14
C PRO A 88 -10.72 0.91 -2.71
N GLN A 89 -11.82 0.22 -2.42
CA GLN A 89 -12.42 0.13 -1.08
C GLN A 89 -11.58 -0.70 -0.09
N LEU A 90 -10.65 -1.55 -0.56
CA LEU A 90 -9.74 -2.34 0.29
C LEU A 90 -8.36 -1.68 0.44
N TYR A 91 -8.00 -0.81 -0.50
CA TYR A 91 -6.67 -0.22 -0.62
C TYR A 91 -6.77 1.30 -0.70
N HIS A 92 -7.12 1.91 0.43
CA HIS A 92 -7.24 3.35 0.59
C HIS A 92 -6.56 3.83 1.88
N GLY A 93 -6.32 5.13 1.95
CA GLY A 93 -5.73 5.77 3.14
C GLY A 93 -4.22 5.51 3.25
N THR A 94 -3.75 5.52 4.49
CA THR A 94 -2.34 5.41 4.86
C THR A 94 -2.12 4.12 5.62
N ASP A 95 -1.01 3.43 5.35
CA ASP A 95 -0.65 2.26 6.14
C ASP A 95 -0.11 2.69 7.52
N ARG A 96 -0.52 1.97 8.57
CA ARG A 96 -0.19 2.34 9.94
C ARG A 96 1.31 2.18 10.22
N GLU A 97 1.92 1.12 9.71
CA GLU A 97 3.29 0.78 10.07
C GLU A 97 4.30 1.61 9.27
N THR A 98 4.01 1.86 8.00
CA THR A 98 4.91 2.57 7.09
C THR A 98 4.59 4.05 6.89
N ARG A 99 3.37 4.49 7.25
CA ARG A 99 2.86 5.85 6.97
C ARG A 99 2.85 6.23 5.49
N ALA A 100 3.02 5.25 4.61
CA ALA A 100 2.92 5.42 3.18
C ALA A 100 1.45 5.31 2.75
N ALA A 101 1.05 6.09 1.75
CA ALA A 101 -0.29 5.94 1.17
C ALA A 101 -0.43 4.56 0.53
N VAL A 102 -1.62 3.98 0.62
CA VAL A 102 -1.95 2.70 0.01
C VAL A 102 -2.65 2.95 -1.32
N THR A 103 -2.18 2.28 -2.36
CA THR A 103 -2.68 2.41 -3.74
C THR A 103 -2.95 1.03 -4.33
N THR A 104 -3.96 0.93 -5.19
CA THR A 104 -4.31 -0.31 -5.88
C THR A 104 -4.24 -0.16 -7.40
N SER A 105 -3.88 -1.24 -8.09
CA SER A 105 -4.03 -1.35 -9.54
C SER A 105 -5.47 -1.68 -9.98
N GLY A 106 -6.40 -1.78 -9.03
CA GLY A 106 -7.81 -2.14 -9.27
C GLY A 106 -8.05 -3.64 -9.31
N CYS A 107 -9.17 -4.04 -9.91
CA CYS A 107 -9.62 -5.45 -10.00
C CYS A 107 -8.99 -6.23 -11.16
N ILE A 108 -8.20 -5.57 -12.02
CA ILE A 108 -7.52 -6.23 -13.12
C ILE A 108 -6.18 -6.72 -12.60
N ALA A 109 -6.10 -8.01 -12.29
CA ALA A 109 -4.85 -8.69 -11.98
C ALA A 109 -4.26 -9.27 -13.27
N VAL A 110 -3.39 -8.53 -13.95
CA VAL A 110 -2.55 -9.04 -15.04
C VAL A 110 -1.35 -9.72 -14.37
N GLY A 111 -1.61 -10.86 -13.69
CA GLY A 111 -0.98 -11.36 -12.45
C GLY A 111 0.54 -11.53 -12.30
N CYS A 112 1.34 -10.65 -12.88
CA CYS A 112 2.68 -10.29 -12.46
C CYS A 112 2.68 -9.23 -11.35
N GLU A 113 1.53 -8.63 -10.99
CA GLU A 113 1.47 -7.63 -9.91
C GLU A 113 2.06 -8.12 -8.59
N PRO A 114 1.91 -9.40 -8.17
CA PRO A 114 2.58 -9.86 -6.95
C PRO A 114 4.10 -9.70 -7.00
N PHE A 115 4.73 -9.81 -8.17
CA PHE A 115 6.19 -9.65 -8.30
C PHE A 115 6.61 -8.18 -8.33
N VAL A 116 5.78 -7.32 -8.92
CA VAL A 116 6.03 -5.87 -8.97
C VAL A 116 5.71 -5.24 -7.61
N ASN A 117 4.51 -5.43 -7.08
CA ASN A 117 4.05 -4.78 -5.87
C ASN A 117 4.84 -5.23 -4.63
N LYS A 118 5.16 -6.53 -4.50
CA LYS A 118 5.92 -7.01 -3.33
C LYS A 118 7.32 -6.41 -3.27
N GLY A 119 8.05 -6.32 -4.38
CA GLY A 119 9.39 -5.72 -4.40
C GLY A 119 9.38 -4.28 -3.89
N ASN A 120 8.44 -3.47 -4.39
CA ASN A 120 8.21 -2.09 -3.92
C ASN A 120 7.86 -2.04 -2.43
N ASN A 121 6.87 -2.81 -1.99
CA ASN A 121 6.37 -2.74 -0.61
C ASN A 121 7.43 -3.20 0.39
N VAL A 122 8.22 -4.22 0.05
CA VAL A 122 9.35 -4.67 0.87
C VAL A 122 10.40 -3.58 1.01
N ALA A 123 10.71 -2.84 -0.06
CA ALA A 123 11.63 -1.70 0.03
C ALA A 123 11.11 -0.63 1.00
N VAL A 124 9.84 -0.23 0.86
CA VAL A 124 9.22 0.77 1.75
C VAL A 124 9.24 0.30 3.20
N ALA A 125 8.83 -0.94 3.47
CA ALA A 125 8.83 -1.49 4.83
C ALA A 125 10.25 -1.60 5.43
N LEU A 126 11.23 -2.05 4.65
CA LEU A 126 12.62 -2.15 5.07
C LEU A 126 13.17 -0.77 5.46
N TRP A 127 13.02 0.22 4.57
CA TRP A 127 13.56 1.55 4.85
C TRP A 127 12.81 2.24 5.98
N THR A 128 11.49 2.03 6.11
CA THR A 128 10.74 2.47 7.28
C THR A 128 11.32 1.90 8.56
N THR A 129 11.66 0.62 8.57
CA THR A 129 12.21 -0.06 9.76
C THR A 129 13.60 0.48 10.11
N LEU A 130 14.44 0.75 9.11
CA LEU A 130 15.82 1.20 9.31
C LEU A 130 15.95 2.70 9.58
N PHE A 131 15.11 3.53 8.97
CA PHE A 131 15.25 4.99 8.93
C PHE A 131 14.00 5.76 9.38
N SER A 132 13.00 5.08 9.95
CA SER A 132 11.69 5.65 10.29
C SER A 132 10.86 6.05 9.07
N TYR A 133 9.80 6.85 9.23
CA TYR A 133 8.90 7.17 8.14
C TYR A 133 9.57 7.97 7.02
N GLN A 134 9.11 7.78 5.78
CA GLN A 134 9.60 8.56 4.64
C GLN A 134 9.41 10.07 4.86
N ARG A 135 10.23 10.89 4.19
CA ARG A 135 10.15 12.35 4.32
C ARG A 135 8.76 12.87 3.98
N GLY A 136 8.17 13.66 4.88
CA GLY A 136 6.85 14.26 4.69
C GLY A 136 5.67 13.33 4.99
N ALA A 137 5.92 12.09 5.43
CA ALA A 137 4.86 11.24 5.95
C ALA A 137 4.35 11.74 7.32
N TYR A 138 3.09 11.46 7.60
CA TYR A 138 2.49 11.74 8.90
C TYR A 138 3.12 10.85 9.98
N ALA A 139 3.72 11.46 11.00
CA ALA A 139 4.42 10.76 12.08
C ALA A 139 3.68 10.78 13.43
N GLY A 140 2.51 11.44 13.48
CA GLY A 140 1.74 11.62 14.71
C GLY A 140 0.98 10.37 15.17
N VAL A 141 0.07 10.57 16.13
CA VAL A 141 -0.76 9.51 16.71
C VAL A 141 -1.63 8.87 15.64
N TYR A 142 -1.65 7.53 15.62
CA TYR A 142 -2.43 6.75 14.67
C TYR A 142 -2.99 5.50 15.35
N PRO A 143 -4.16 5.63 15.99
CA PRO A 143 -4.72 4.56 16.80
C PRO A 143 -5.08 3.33 15.95
N THR A 144 -5.19 2.18 16.60
CA THR A 144 -5.93 1.03 16.07
C THR A 144 -7.43 1.31 16.08
N GLU A 145 -8.23 0.51 15.39
CA GLU A 145 -9.69 0.60 15.48
C GLU A 145 -10.20 0.48 16.92
N ALA A 146 -9.65 -0.44 17.71
CA ALA A 146 -10.04 -0.64 19.11
C ALA A 146 -9.69 0.57 19.99
N GLU A 147 -8.49 1.14 19.80
CA GLU A 147 -8.06 2.37 20.48
C GLU A 147 -8.92 3.56 20.06
N ALA A 148 -9.23 3.69 18.76
CA ALA A 148 -10.08 4.73 18.23
C ALA A 148 -11.49 4.67 18.83
N LYS A 149 -12.10 3.48 18.90
CA LYS A 149 -13.39 3.25 19.57
C LYS A 149 -13.34 3.70 21.04
N LYS A 150 -12.27 3.34 21.76
CA LYS A 150 -12.08 3.72 23.16
C LYS A 150 -11.92 5.23 23.33
N LEU A 151 -11.15 5.89 22.47
CA LEU A 151 -10.96 7.34 22.50
C LEU A 151 -12.27 8.10 22.28
N LEU A 152 -13.12 7.62 21.35
CA LEU A 152 -14.41 8.22 21.05
C LEU A 152 -15.47 8.07 22.14
N GLN A 153 -15.30 7.16 23.11
CA GLN A 153 -16.21 7.07 24.27
C GLN A 153 -16.15 8.31 25.17
N THR A 154 -15.05 9.06 25.09
CA THR A 154 -14.79 10.28 25.89
C THR A 154 -14.75 11.54 25.03
N ALA A 155 -15.29 11.46 23.82
CA ALA A 155 -15.23 12.53 22.82
C ALA A 155 -16.48 13.40 22.87
N ASP A 156 -16.33 14.63 22.39
CA ASP A 156 -17.41 15.61 22.36
C ASP A 156 -18.24 15.50 21.08
N THR A 157 -19.48 15.97 21.15
CA THR A 157 -20.29 16.17 19.95
C THR A 157 -19.91 17.51 19.32
N ILE A 158 -19.40 17.45 18.10
CA ILE A 158 -18.87 18.58 17.34
C ILE A 158 -19.82 18.92 16.20
N SER A 159 -20.11 20.22 16.04
CA SER A 159 -20.84 20.72 14.88
C SER A 159 -19.95 20.73 13.64
N VAL A 160 -20.54 20.35 12.52
CA VAL A 160 -19.89 20.35 11.22
C VAL A 160 -20.56 21.40 10.35
N THR A 161 -19.73 22.25 9.75
CA THR A 161 -20.21 23.26 8.80
C THR A 161 -19.59 22.98 7.44
N ARG A 162 -20.39 23.09 6.38
CA ARG A 162 -19.91 22.97 5.01
C ARG A 162 -19.61 24.36 4.45
N ALA A 163 -18.39 24.55 3.97
CA ALA A 163 -17.96 25.79 3.33
C ALA A 163 -17.28 25.47 2.00
N GLY A 164 -18.03 25.58 0.90
CA GLY A 164 -17.59 25.12 -0.42
C GLY A 164 -17.35 23.61 -0.44
N ASN A 165 -16.13 23.22 -0.83
CA ASN A 165 -15.71 21.82 -0.91
C ASN A 165 -15.14 21.26 0.40
N PHE A 166 -15.25 21.98 1.52
CA PHE A 166 -14.67 21.55 2.79
C PHE A 166 -15.74 21.32 3.86
N PHE A 167 -15.55 20.24 4.61
CA PHE A 167 -16.14 20.05 5.93
C PHE A 167 -15.24 20.71 6.98
N ARG A 168 -15.85 21.53 7.86
CA ARG A 168 -15.17 22.18 8.97
C ARG A 168 -15.72 21.63 10.28
N PHE A 169 -14.84 21.07 11.10
CA PHE A 169 -15.16 20.53 12.41
C PHE A 169 -14.64 21.50 13.47
N HIS A 170 -15.55 22.03 14.29
CA HIS A 170 -15.22 23.00 15.34
C HIS A 170 -14.98 22.27 16.67
N ALA A 171 -13.74 21.89 16.94
CA ALA A 171 -13.35 21.12 18.11
C ALA A 171 -12.68 22.04 19.15
N GLY A 172 -13.48 22.70 19.98
CA GLY A 172 -12.98 23.72 20.90
C GLY A 172 -12.38 24.91 20.14
N ASP A 173 -11.13 25.28 20.45
CA ASP A 173 -10.40 26.36 19.78
C ASP A 173 -9.75 25.94 18.46
N GLN A 174 -9.89 24.67 18.05
CA GLN A 174 -9.28 24.14 16.83
C GLN A 174 -10.33 23.88 15.73
N GLU A 175 -10.01 24.31 14.51
CA GLU A 175 -10.80 24.00 13.32
C GLU A 175 -10.08 22.96 12.46
N ALA A 176 -10.64 21.75 12.38
CA ALA A 176 -10.18 20.74 11.44
C ALA A 176 -10.92 20.90 10.10
N LYS A 177 -10.19 20.83 8.99
CA LYS A 177 -10.73 20.94 7.63
C LYS A 177 -10.51 19.64 6.87
N LEU A 178 -11.55 19.16 6.19
CA LEU A 178 -11.48 17.99 5.32
C LEU A 178 -12.07 18.31 3.96
N ASP A 179 -11.35 17.99 2.89
CA ASP A 179 -11.89 18.08 1.53
C ASP A 179 -13.01 17.04 1.36
N SER A 180 -14.14 17.50 0.84
CA SER A 180 -15.31 16.67 0.55
C SER A 180 -15.04 15.55 -0.44
N LEU A 181 -14.10 15.74 -1.38
CA LEU A 181 -13.68 14.68 -2.31
C LEU A 181 -12.99 13.54 -1.56
N ASP A 182 -12.17 13.89 -0.57
CA ASP A 182 -11.40 12.91 0.20
C ASP A 182 -12.33 12.08 1.10
N LEU A 183 -13.40 12.69 1.64
CA LEU A 183 -14.44 11.96 2.37
C LEU A 183 -15.33 11.11 1.43
N SER A 184 -15.64 11.61 0.23
CA SER A 184 -16.48 10.91 -0.74
C SER A 184 -15.90 9.57 -1.20
N ALA A 185 -14.57 9.40 -1.12
CA ALA A 185 -13.90 8.13 -1.37
C ALA A 185 -14.33 7.01 -0.40
N PHE A 186 -14.88 7.39 0.76
CA PHE A 186 -15.32 6.47 1.82
C PHE A 186 -16.83 6.50 2.06
N TYR A 187 -17.52 7.52 1.52
CA TYR A 187 -18.90 7.83 1.85
C TYR A 187 -19.71 7.99 0.55
N TYR A 188 -20.41 6.91 0.16
CA TYR A 188 -21.02 6.78 -1.17
C TYR A 188 -22.28 7.61 -1.38
N GLU A 189 -22.95 8.10 -0.34
CA GLU A 189 -24.11 8.97 -0.47
C GLU A 189 -24.09 10.04 0.61
N ALA A 190 -24.06 11.30 0.17
CA ALA A 190 -23.87 12.49 0.96
C ALA A 190 -25.07 12.83 1.85
N ALA A 191 -25.39 11.99 2.84
CA ALA A 191 -26.22 12.47 3.94
C ALA A 191 -25.50 13.67 4.59
N PRO A 192 -26.22 14.75 4.92
CA PRO A 192 -25.61 15.91 5.55
C PRO A 192 -24.97 15.50 6.87
N ILE A 193 -23.64 15.63 6.95
CA ILE A 193 -22.92 15.48 8.21
C ILE A 193 -22.97 16.85 8.89
N ASP A 194 -23.97 17.02 9.75
CA ASP A 194 -24.14 18.26 10.52
C ASP A 194 -23.48 18.16 11.91
N LYS A 195 -23.31 16.92 12.40
CA LYS A 195 -22.69 16.62 13.70
C LYS A 195 -21.85 15.35 13.63
N VAL A 196 -20.78 15.34 14.40
CA VAL A 196 -19.92 14.17 14.63
C VAL A 196 -19.63 14.01 16.11
N ILE A 197 -19.31 12.80 16.55
CA ILE A 197 -18.60 12.59 17.81
C ILE A 197 -17.12 12.60 17.44
N GLY A 198 -16.33 13.52 18.00
CA GLY A 198 -14.94 13.66 17.60
C GLY A 198 -14.02 14.19 18.68
N LYS A 199 -12.73 13.94 18.50
CA LYS A 199 -11.67 14.29 19.44
C LYS A 199 -10.40 14.65 18.69
N VAL A 200 -9.82 15.79 19.06
CA VAL A 200 -8.47 16.17 18.63
C VAL A 200 -7.46 15.38 19.47
N LEU A 201 -6.46 14.79 18.81
CA LEU A 201 -5.37 14.08 19.46
C LEU A 201 -4.06 14.84 19.20
N ASN A 202 -3.42 15.28 20.28
CA ASN A 202 -2.13 15.99 20.27
C ASN A 202 -2.05 17.20 19.31
N GLU A 203 -3.19 17.84 18.98
CA GLU A 203 -3.25 18.95 18.02
C GLU A 203 -2.79 18.59 16.59
N GLU A 204 -2.61 17.30 16.29
CA GLU A 204 -2.08 16.82 15.01
C GLU A 204 -3.17 16.16 14.17
N CYS A 205 -4.03 15.37 14.81
CA CYS A 205 -5.08 14.65 14.11
C CYS A 205 -6.43 14.81 14.79
N PHE A 206 -7.47 14.63 13.97
CA PHE A 206 -8.84 14.68 14.38
C PHE A 206 -9.48 13.31 14.14
N LEU A 207 -9.88 12.65 15.21
CA LEU A 207 -10.59 11.38 15.16
C LEU A 207 -12.09 11.67 15.25
N PHE A 208 -12.90 11.16 14.33
CA PHE A 208 -14.33 11.42 14.37
C PHE A 208 -15.19 10.27 13.84
N ARG A 209 -16.44 10.26 14.26
CA ARG A 209 -17.51 9.38 13.78
C ARG A 209 -18.77 10.21 13.53
N PRO A 210 -19.35 10.19 12.32
CA PRO A 210 -20.62 10.85 12.05
C PRO A 210 -21.77 10.34 12.93
N THR A 211 -22.67 11.23 13.35
CA THR A 211 -23.84 10.88 14.19
C THR A 211 -25.10 10.63 13.35
N VAL A 212 -24.95 10.24 12.09
CA VAL A 212 -26.08 10.10 11.16
C VAL A 212 -27.04 9.02 11.66
N THR A 213 -28.28 9.43 11.92
CA THR A 213 -29.32 8.59 12.51
C THR A 213 -30.06 7.81 11.43
N SER A 214 -29.35 6.96 10.69
CA SER A 214 -30.01 5.98 9.83
C SER A 214 -29.34 4.61 9.96
N PRO A 215 -30.13 3.52 10.02
CA PRO A 215 -29.63 2.18 10.30
C PRO A 215 -28.66 1.64 9.21
N GLU A 216 -28.66 2.22 8.01
CA GLU A 216 -27.65 1.92 6.98
C GLU A 216 -26.29 2.58 7.28
N PHE A 217 -26.31 3.63 8.12
CA PHE A 217 -25.17 4.46 8.46
C PHE A 217 -24.54 4.14 9.82
N ASP A 218 -25.04 3.19 10.59
CA ASP A 218 -24.30 2.61 11.73
C ASP A 218 -23.01 1.89 11.28
N LYS A 219 -22.86 1.65 9.98
CA LYS A 219 -21.63 1.17 9.33
C LYS A 219 -20.68 2.30 8.92
N ILE A 220 -21.03 3.57 9.10
CA ILE A 220 -20.10 4.67 8.86
C ILE A 220 -18.96 4.52 9.86
N GLY A 221 -17.81 4.11 9.35
CA GLY A 221 -16.63 3.83 10.16
C GLY A 221 -16.13 5.05 10.92
N ILE A 222 -15.06 4.82 11.68
CA ILE A 222 -14.34 5.89 12.36
C ILE A 222 -13.30 6.46 11.39
N PHE A 223 -13.17 7.78 11.32
CA PHE A 223 -12.20 8.45 10.47
C PHE A 223 -11.08 9.07 11.30
N LEU A 224 -9.86 8.95 10.80
CA LEU A 224 -8.68 9.66 11.30
C LEU A 224 -8.26 10.70 10.25
N LEU A 225 -8.31 11.97 10.61
CA LEU A 225 -7.97 13.11 9.76
C LEU A 225 -6.66 13.74 10.21
N ASP A 226 -5.75 14.01 9.29
CA ASP A 226 -4.61 14.89 9.54
C ASP A 226 -5.06 16.36 9.45
N ILE A 227 -4.94 17.12 10.53
CA ILE A 227 -5.39 18.51 10.59
C ILE A 227 -4.55 19.41 9.66
N LYS A 228 -3.24 19.16 9.59
CA LYS A 228 -2.29 19.98 8.81
C LYS A 228 -2.41 19.68 7.32
N LEU A 229 -2.45 18.39 6.96
CA LEU A 229 -2.57 17.94 5.56
C LEU A 229 -4.01 17.97 5.04
N ARG A 230 -5.01 18.13 5.92
CA ARG A 230 -6.44 18.22 5.59
C ARG A 230 -6.97 17.02 4.81
N ARG A 231 -6.44 15.83 5.13
CA ARG A 231 -6.73 14.58 4.43
C ARG A 231 -7.04 13.44 5.38
N VAL A 232 -7.86 12.49 4.93
CA VAL A 232 -8.13 11.25 5.67
C VAL A 232 -6.88 10.38 5.66
N LEU A 233 -6.40 10.04 6.85
CA LEU A 233 -5.33 9.08 7.06
C LEU A 233 -5.87 7.66 7.08
N ALA A 234 -6.96 7.42 7.82
CA ALA A 234 -7.53 6.09 8.01
C ALA A 234 -9.07 6.13 8.04
N HIS A 235 -9.68 5.02 7.62
CA HIS A 235 -11.09 4.72 7.82
C HIS A 235 -11.22 3.33 8.44
N TYR A 236 -11.79 3.26 9.64
CA TYR A 236 -12.02 2.02 10.37
C TYR A 236 -13.50 1.65 10.24
N ALA A 237 -13.85 0.87 9.22
CA ALA A 237 -15.19 0.33 9.03
C ALA A 237 -15.30 -1.09 9.64
N ALA A 238 -16.38 -1.34 10.38
CA ALA A 238 -16.77 -2.69 10.76
C ALA A 238 -17.47 -3.35 9.57
N TYR A 239 -16.75 -4.21 8.85
CA TYR A 239 -17.32 -5.07 7.80
C TYR A 239 -18.02 -6.28 8.41
#